data_AF-A0A9D6VAL7-F1
#
_entry.id   AF-A0A9D6VAL7-F1
#
_cell.length_a   1.000
_cell.length_b   1.000
_cell.length_c   1.000
_cell.angle_alpha   90.00
_cell.angle_beta   90.00
_cell.angle_gamma   90.00
#
_symmetry.space_group_name_H-M   'P 1'
#
loop_
_entity.id
_entity.type
_entity.pdbx_description
1 polymer ?
#
loop_
_entity_poly.entity_id
_entity_poly.type
_entity_poly.pdbx_seq_one_letter_code
_entity_poly.pdbx_strand_id
1 'polypeptide(L)'
;MNKKNLIIFVILVFSLIAGAGFLFYKNNSQKFFGPHLVISPREYDFGKILQSQPIVLAYFDVLNNGSQDAVISGMPTSCSCTSAEISQKEIKPGETAKLKVSFDSNFHEEPEGKFFRSVSVKYNSSEGVETPEIKVWMEIFYDLGKDKLKFGKDLD
;
A
#
# COMPACT_ATOMS: atom_id res chain seq x y z
N MET A 1 -33.47 44.99 -4.22
CA MET A 1 -32.63 44.49 -3.11
C MET A 1 -31.36 45.33 -3.04
N ASN A 2 -31.02 45.93 -1.90
CA ASN A 2 -29.84 46.81 -1.82
C ASN A 2 -28.54 45.97 -1.83
N LYS A 3 -27.41 46.56 -2.27
CA LYS A 3 -26.12 45.83 -2.35
C LYS A 3 -25.70 45.23 -1.00
N LYS A 4 -26.04 45.86 0.13
CA LYS A 4 -25.71 45.38 1.48
C LYS A 4 -26.49 44.11 1.86
N ASN A 5 -27.78 44.06 1.55
CA ASN A 5 -28.67 42.94 1.78
C ASN A 5 -28.35 41.76 0.85
N LEU A 6 -27.87 42.05 -0.38
CA LEU A 6 -27.36 41.02 -1.29
C LEU A 6 -26.08 40.36 -0.73
N ILE A 7 -25.13 41.15 -0.23
CA ILE A 7 -23.89 40.61 0.37
C ILE A 7 -24.19 39.77 1.61
N ILE A 8 -25.06 40.26 2.50
CA ILE A 8 -25.48 39.52 3.70
C ILE A 8 -26.15 38.19 3.30
N PHE A 9 -27.01 38.20 2.28
CA PHE A 9 -27.67 36.99 1.78
C PHE A 9 -26.68 35.97 1.22
N VAL A 10 -25.68 36.42 0.45
CA VAL A 10 -24.63 35.54 -0.10
C VAL A 10 -23.78 34.88 0.99
N ILE A 11 -23.42 35.63 2.04
CA ILE A 11 -22.64 35.08 3.18
C ILE A 11 -23.46 34.03 3.93
N LEU A 12 -24.74 34.29 4.18
CA LEU A 12 -25.62 33.33 4.86
C LEU A 12 -25.81 32.05 4.04
N VAL A 13 -25.99 32.16 2.73
CA VAL A 13 -26.10 31.01 1.82
C VAL A 13 -24.80 30.21 1.78
N PHE A 14 -23.64 30.88 1.69
CA PHE A 14 -22.34 30.21 1.69
C PHE A 14 -22.07 29.47 3.01
N SER A 15 -22.41 30.07 4.15
CA SER A 15 -22.28 29.44 5.47
C SER A 15 -23.19 28.21 5.62
N LEU A 16 -24.40 28.24 5.04
CA LEU A 16 -25.33 27.11 5.02
C LEU A 16 -24.80 25.94 4.19
N ILE A 17 -24.24 26.23 3.00
CA ILE A 17 -23.67 25.21 2.12
C ILE A 17 -22.41 24.58 2.74
N ALA A 18 -21.54 25.38 3.34
CA ALA A 18 -20.34 24.89 4.03
C ALA A 18 -20.70 24.02 5.26
N GLY A 19 -21.71 24.43 6.03
CA GLY A 19 -22.20 23.65 7.17
C GLY A 19 -22.81 22.30 6.75
N ALA A 20 -23.62 22.27 5.69
CA ALA A 20 -24.19 21.05 5.15
C ALA A 20 -23.13 20.10 4.56
N GLY A 21 -22.14 20.65 3.84
CA GLY A 21 -21.01 19.89 3.32
C GLY A 21 -20.16 19.25 4.43
N PHE A 22 -19.94 19.97 5.54
CA PHE A 22 -19.21 19.44 6.70
C PHE A 22 -19.95 18.31 7.42
N LEU A 23 -21.29 18.43 7.56
CA LEU A 23 -22.12 17.37 8.15
C LEU A 23 -22.18 16.13 7.26
N PHE A 24 -22.28 16.31 5.94
CA PHE A 24 -22.27 15.21 4.99
C PHE A 24 -20.90 14.49 4.94
N TYR A 25 -19.79 15.24 5.04
CA TYR A 25 -18.44 14.69 5.08
C TYR A 25 -18.21 13.77 6.29
N LYS A 26 -18.72 14.14 7.47
CA LYS A 26 -18.60 13.29 8.68
C LYS A 26 -19.43 12.01 8.62
N ASN A 27 -20.46 11.93 7.79
CA ASN A 27 -21.43 10.84 7.82
C ASN A 27 -21.05 9.61 6.97
N ASN A 28 -19.92 9.65 6.25
CA ASN A 28 -19.58 8.65 5.23
C ASN A 28 -18.44 7.68 5.61
N SER A 29 -18.09 7.57 6.89
CA SER A 29 -17.14 6.55 7.37
C SER A 29 -17.84 5.19 7.47
N GLN A 30 -17.75 4.39 6.41
CA GLN A 30 -18.15 2.97 6.45
C GLN A 30 -17.33 2.27 7.53
N LYS A 31 -17.98 1.92 8.65
CA LYS A 31 -17.37 1.18 9.74
C LYS A 31 -17.43 -0.31 9.40
N PHE A 32 -16.28 -0.94 9.18
CA PHE A 32 -16.23 -2.37 8.89
C PHE A 32 -16.45 -3.16 10.18
N PHE A 33 -17.46 -4.03 10.18
CA PHE A 33 -17.72 -4.97 11.27
C PHE A 33 -16.85 -6.20 11.07
N GLY A 34 -15.94 -6.46 12.01
CA GLY A 34 -14.91 -7.52 11.89
C GLY A 34 -13.50 -6.96 11.66
N PRO A 35 -12.49 -7.82 11.47
CA PRO A 35 -11.13 -7.38 11.15
C PRO A 35 -11.08 -6.86 9.71
N HIS A 36 -10.53 -5.66 9.53
CA HIS A 36 -10.39 -5.07 8.20
C HIS A 36 -9.06 -4.31 8.12
N LEU A 37 -8.20 -4.76 7.22
CA LEU A 37 -6.88 -4.17 7.02
C LEU A 37 -6.85 -3.29 5.78
N VAL A 38 -6.08 -2.21 5.83
CA VAL A 38 -5.83 -1.32 4.69
C VAL A 38 -4.34 -1.01 4.63
N ILE A 39 -3.75 -1.13 3.44
CA ILE A 39 -2.37 -0.71 3.18
C ILE A 39 -2.39 0.67 2.51
N SER A 40 -1.51 1.57 2.96
CA SER A 40 -1.32 2.88 2.36
C SER A 40 0.17 3.26 2.27
N PRO A 41 0.65 3.73 1.10
CA PRO A 41 -0.01 3.71 -0.21
C PRO A 41 -0.20 2.26 -0.74
N ARG A 42 -0.99 2.09 -1.82
CA ARG A 42 -1.16 0.79 -2.53
C ARG A 42 -0.13 0.54 -3.63
N GLU A 43 0.60 1.58 -4.02
CA GLU A 43 1.69 1.48 -4.99
C GLU A 43 2.90 2.29 -4.52
N TYR A 44 4.09 1.80 -4.85
CA TYR A 44 5.35 2.47 -4.60
C TYR A 44 6.30 2.21 -5.78
N ASP A 45 7.11 3.19 -6.17
CA ASP A 45 8.05 3.04 -7.28
C ASP A 45 9.48 3.19 -6.75
N PHE A 46 10.26 2.11 -6.83
CA PHE A 46 11.69 2.15 -6.53
C PHE A 46 12.48 2.87 -7.63
N GLY A 47 11.87 3.08 -8.80
CA GLY A 47 12.52 3.67 -9.96
C GLY A 47 13.49 2.69 -10.60
N LYS A 48 14.61 3.24 -11.09
CA LYS A 48 15.66 2.47 -11.76
C LYS A 48 16.56 1.81 -10.74
N ILE A 49 16.73 0.50 -10.86
CA ILE A 49 17.56 -0.32 -9.98
C ILE A 49 18.68 -0.96 -10.82
N LEU A 50 19.92 -0.82 -10.39
CA LEU A 50 21.05 -1.56 -10.99
C LEU A 50 21.13 -2.97 -10.40
N GLN A 51 21.56 -3.94 -11.20
CA GLN A 51 21.83 -5.30 -10.70
C GLN A 51 22.91 -5.29 -9.61
N SER A 52 23.90 -4.40 -9.70
CA SER A 52 24.94 -4.24 -8.67
C SER A 52 24.48 -3.55 -7.39
N GLN A 53 23.30 -2.92 -7.37
CA GLN A 53 22.83 -2.22 -6.19
C GLN A 53 22.48 -3.19 -5.04
N PRO A 54 22.66 -2.76 -3.78
CA PRO A 54 22.13 -3.50 -2.65
C PRO A 54 20.61 -3.67 -2.76
N ILE A 55 20.08 -4.66 -2.02
CA ILE A 55 18.64 -4.87 -1.86
C ILE A 55 17.97 -3.56 -1.47
N VAL A 56 17.00 -3.13 -2.27
CA VAL A 56 16.19 -1.95 -1.98
C VAL A 56 15.04 -2.32 -1.06
N LEU A 57 14.61 -1.38 -0.21
CA LEU A 57 13.51 -1.61 0.73
C LEU A 57 12.67 -0.34 0.93
N ALA A 58 11.40 -0.55 1.28
CA ALA A 58 10.45 0.50 1.65
C ALA A 58 9.53 0.03 2.78
N TYR A 59 8.98 0.99 3.52
CA TYR A 59 8.04 0.73 4.62
C TYR A 59 6.67 1.32 4.32
N PHE A 60 5.63 0.54 4.60
CA PHE A 60 4.24 0.90 4.38
C PHE A 60 3.43 0.71 5.65
N ASP A 61 2.35 1.48 5.78
CA ASP A 61 1.44 1.38 6.91
C ASP A 61 0.31 0.40 6.59
N VAL A 62 0.08 -0.53 7.53
CA VAL A 62 -1.04 -1.46 7.53
C VAL A 62 -1.94 -1.13 8.72
N LEU A 63 -3.03 -0.43 8.44
CA LEU A 63 -4.01 -0.01 9.44
C LEU A 63 -5.11 -1.05 9.58
N ASN A 64 -5.48 -1.40 10.81
CA ASN A 64 -6.75 -2.06 11.08
C ASN A 64 -7.84 -1.00 11.31
N ASN A 65 -8.67 -0.74 10.31
CA ASN A 65 -9.85 0.15 10.44
C ASN A 65 -11.15 -0.63 10.65
N GLY A 66 -11.05 -1.92 10.98
CA GLY A 66 -12.16 -2.75 11.40
C GLY A 66 -12.53 -2.56 12.87
N SER A 67 -13.41 -3.42 13.36
CA SER A 67 -13.91 -3.41 14.74
C SER A 67 -13.42 -4.59 15.59
N GLN A 68 -12.58 -5.47 15.04
CA GLN A 68 -11.99 -6.62 15.74
C GLN A 68 -10.50 -6.76 15.39
N ASP A 69 -9.76 -7.51 16.20
CA ASP A 69 -8.33 -7.73 16.01
C ASP A 69 -8.05 -8.50 14.70
N ALA A 70 -7.10 -8.00 13.93
CA ALA A 70 -6.64 -8.62 12.70
C ALA A 70 -5.37 -9.43 12.96
N VAL A 71 -5.39 -10.72 12.65
CA VAL A 71 -4.29 -11.66 12.85
C VAL A 71 -3.73 -12.07 11.50
N ILE A 72 -2.50 -11.65 11.22
CA ILE A 72 -1.76 -11.93 9.98
C ILE A 72 -1.41 -13.42 9.90
N SER A 73 -1.80 -14.05 8.80
CA SER A 73 -1.55 -15.47 8.51
C SER A 73 -0.44 -15.69 7.47
N GLY A 74 -0.10 -14.67 6.68
CA GLY A 74 1.02 -14.74 5.74
C GLY A 74 1.14 -13.53 4.83
N MET A 75 2.27 -13.43 4.14
CA MET A 75 2.54 -12.35 3.18
C MET A 75 3.12 -12.90 1.88
N PRO A 76 2.31 -13.58 1.04
CA PRO A 76 2.81 -14.11 -0.22
C PRO A 76 3.26 -12.95 -1.13
N THR A 77 4.36 -13.19 -1.84
CA THR A 77 4.90 -12.29 -2.84
C THR A 77 4.70 -12.88 -4.23
N SER A 78 4.60 -12.01 -5.23
CA SER A 78 4.51 -12.44 -6.64
C SER A 78 5.82 -13.04 -7.21
N CYS A 79 6.93 -12.97 -6.46
CA CYS A 79 8.28 -13.38 -6.87
C CYS A 79 9.16 -13.67 -5.66
N SER A 80 10.02 -14.68 -5.74
CA SER A 80 11.02 -15.01 -4.71
C SER A 80 12.09 -13.91 -4.52
N CYS A 81 12.31 -13.07 -5.53
CA CYS A 81 13.13 -11.86 -5.48
C CYS A 81 12.55 -10.76 -4.56
N THR A 82 11.29 -10.87 -4.15
CA THR A 82 10.60 -9.93 -3.26
C THR A 82 10.31 -10.59 -1.91
N SER A 83 10.59 -9.88 -0.82
CA SER A 83 10.32 -10.34 0.55
C SER A 83 9.53 -9.31 1.34
N ALA A 84 8.82 -9.78 2.37
CA ALA A 84 7.98 -8.96 3.23
C ALA A 84 8.13 -9.34 4.71
N GLU A 85 8.19 -8.33 5.58
CA GLU A 85 8.22 -8.45 7.04
C GLU A 85 7.22 -7.48 7.65
N ILE A 86 6.55 -7.84 8.75
CA ILE A 86 5.59 -6.97 9.43
C ILE A 86 5.94 -6.82 10.91
N SER A 87 5.82 -5.60 11.43
CA SER A 87 6.25 -5.27 12.79
C SER A 87 5.48 -6.00 13.91
N GLN A 88 4.24 -6.44 13.62
CA GLN A 88 3.39 -7.18 14.54
C GLN A 88 2.41 -8.06 13.77
N LYS A 89 2.13 -9.26 14.28
CA LYS A 89 1.21 -10.23 13.66
C LYS A 89 -0.25 -10.01 14.04
N GLU A 90 -0.51 -9.33 15.15
CA GLU A 90 -1.84 -8.96 15.60
C GLU A 90 -1.93 -7.43 15.58
N ILE A 91 -2.97 -6.89 14.96
CA ILE A 91 -3.18 -5.45 14.81
C ILE A 91 -4.57 -5.14 15.38
N LYS A 92 -4.64 -4.40 16.48
CA LYS A 92 -5.93 -4.07 17.12
C LYS A 92 -6.69 -2.99 16.34
N PRO A 93 -8.01 -2.85 16.54
CA PRO A 93 -8.78 -1.77 15.94
C PRO A 93 -8.14 -0.39 16.16
N GLY A 94 -7.90 0.32 15.07
CA GLY A 94 -7.26 1.64 15.05
C GLY A 94 -5.73 1.63 15.10
N GLU A 95 -5.09 0.47 15.32
CA GLU A 95 -3.64 0.35 15.31
C GLU A 95 -3.07 0.18 13.91
N THR A 96 -1.80 0.55 13.77
CA THR A 96 -1.05 0.44 12.51
C THR A 96 0.20 -0.40 12.73
N ALA A 97 0.44 -1.37 11.84
CA ALA A 97 1.70 -2.09 11.74
C ALA A 97 2.54 -1.56 10.57
N LYS A 98 3.86 -1.66 10.68
CA LYS A 98 4.79 -1.33 9.60
C LYS A 98 5.09 -2.59 8.79
N LEU A 99 4.74 -2.56 7.50
CA LEU A 99 5.11 -3.56 6.50
C LEU A 99 6.40 -3.12 5.80
N LYS A 100 7.47 -3.89 5.94
CA LYS A 100 8.71 -3.74 5.20
C LYS A 100 8.66 -4.62 3.96
N VAL A 101 8.85 -4.04 2.78
CA VAL A 101 9.01 -4.79 1.52
C VAL A 101 10.42 -4.59 1.01
N SER A 102 11.08 -5.67 0.60
CA SER A 102 12.43 -5.63 0.05
C SER A 102 12.51 -6.35 -1.29
N PHE A 103 13.39 -5.87 -2.17
CA PHE A 103 13.58 -6.41 -3.53
C PHE A 103 15.06 -6.61 -3.86
N ASP A 104 15.43 -7.81 -4.29
CA ASP A 104 16.80 -8.19 -4.71
C ASP A 104 16.89 -8.27 -6.25
N SER A 105 17.45 -7.23 -6.87
CA SER A 105 17.62 -7.10 -8.33
C SER A 105 18.62 -8.08 -8.93
N ASN A 106 19.40 -8.78 -8.11
CA ASN A 106 20.44 -9.70 -8.57
C ASN A 106 20.08 -11.18 -8.31
N PHE A 107 18.83 -11.46 -7.92
CA PHE A 107 18.41 -12.79 -7.53
C PHE A 107 18.24 -13.72 -8.74
N HIS A 108 17.35 -13.37 -9.68
CA HIS A 108 17.17 -14.04 -10.97
C HIS A 108 16.74 -13.02 -12.04
N GLU A 109 16.56 -13.47 -13.28
CA GLU A 109 16.15 -12.60 -14.38
C GLU A 109 14.69 -12.13 -14.18
N GLU A 110 14.49 -10.84 -14.39
CA GLU A 110 13.24 -10.10 -14.36
C GLU A 110 12.87 -9.56 -15.76
N PRO A 111 11.58 -9.24 -15.99
CA PRO A 111 11.13 -8.67 -17.26
C PRO A 111 11.90 -7.42 -17.67
N GLU A 112 12.05 -7.22 -18.98
CA GLU A 112 12.64 -6.00 -19.52
C GLU A 112 11.67 -4.81 -19.37
N GLY A 113 12.24 -3.62 -19.12
CA GLY A 113 11.47 -2.39 -18.92
C GLY A 113 10.85 -2.29 -17.52
N LYS A 114 9.79 -1.49 -17.41
CA LYS A 114 9.12 -1.21 -16.14
C LYS A 114 8.10 -2.28 -15.80
N PHE A 115 8.21 -2.89 -14.63
CA PHE A 115 7.28 -3.90 -14.13
C PHE A 115 7.00 -3.68 -12.63
N PHE A 116 6.09 -4.48 -12.07
CA PHE A 116 5.85 -4.49 -10.63
C PHE A 116 5.91 -5.89 -10.06
N ARG A 117 6.22 -5.97 -8.77
CA ARG A 117 5.99 -7.13 -7.91
C ARG A 117 4.98 -6.73 -6.83
N SER A 118 4.20 -7.70 -6.36
CA SER A 118 3.23 -7.44 -5.31
C SER A 118 3.45 -8.28 -4.06
N VAL A 119 2.97 -7.74 -2.94
CA VAL A 119 2.90 -8.40 -1.63
C VAL A 119 1.46 -8.28 -1.14
N SER A 120 0.82 -9.41 -0.89
CA SER A 120 -0.50 -9.45 -0.24
C SER A 120 -0.34 -9.66 1.26
N VAL A 121 -1.21 -9.10 2.08
CA VAL A 121 -1.22 -9.31 3.54
C VAL A 121 -2.44 -10.15 3.90
N LYS A 122 -2.24 -11.47 4.04
CA LYS A 122 -3.30 -12.41 4.41
C LYS A 122 -3.54 -12.36 5.92
N TYR A 123 -4.81 -12.39 6.31
CA TYR A 123 -5.24 -12.35 7.71
C TYR A 123 -6.58 -13.08 7.88
N ASN A 124 -7.10 -13.13 9.11
CA ASN A 124 -8.41 -13.69 9.47
C ASN A 124 -9.60 -12.86 8.97
N SER A 125 -9.61 -12.45 7.70
CA SER A 125 -10.69 -11.66 7.09
C SER A 125 -11.98 -12.46 6.93
N SER A 126 -13.13 -11.77 6.95
CA SER A 126 -14.40 -12.38 6.56
C SER A 126 -14.46 -12.64 5.05
N GLU A 127 -15.32 -13.56 4.62
CA GLU A 127 -15.56 -13.85 3.20
C GLU A 127 -16.03 -12.58 2.47
N GLY A 128 -15.54 -12.38 1.25
CA GLY A 128 -15.86 -11.19 0.44
C GLY A 128 -15.09 -9.92 0.81
N VAL A 129 -14.26 -9.94 1.87
CA VAL A 129 -13.33 -8.84 2.16
C VAL A 129 -12.08 -8.98 1.30
N GLU A 130 -11.73 -7.91 0.58
CA GLU A 130 -10.53 -7.86 -0.27
C GLU A 130 -9.26 -8.01 0.59
N THR A 131 -8.32 -8.84 0.14
CA THR A 131 -7.01 -8.96 0.79
C THR A 131 -6.17 -7.72 0.44
N PRO A 132 -5.61 -7.00 1.42
CA PRO A 132 -4.75 -5.86 1.16
C PRO A 132 -3.50 -6.26 0.36
N GLU A 133 -3.16 -5.46 -0.64
CA GLU A 133 -2.02 -5.67 -1.51
C GLU A 133 -1.28 -4.35 -1.75
N ILE A 134 0.06 -4.43 -1.79
CA ILE A 134 0.94 -3.35 -2.26
C ILE A 134 1.63 -3.81 -3.55
N LYS A 135 1.66 -2.94 -4.55
CA LYS A 135 2.51 -3.10 -5.74
C LYS A 135 3.76 -2.24 -5.60
N VAL A 136 4.92 -2.86 -5.74
CA VAL A 136 6.19 -2.16 -5.86
C VAL A 136 6.62 -2.19 -7.32
N TRP A 137 6.79 -1.02 -7.94
CA TRP A 137 7.24 -0.84 -9.31
C TRP A 137 8.76 -0.64 -9.36
N MET A 138 9.37 -1.10 -10.45
CA MET A 138 10.79 -0.90 -10.72
C MET A 138 11.11 -1.06 -12.21
N GLU A 139 12.28 -0.59 -12.61
CA GLU A 139 12.92 -0.86 -13.89
C GLU A 139 14.36 -1.30 -13.63
N ILE A 140 14.75 -2.49 -14.09
CA ILE A 140 16.07 -3.06 -13.79
C ILE A 140 17.04 -2.84 -14.94
N PHE A 141 18.29 -2.53 -14.59
CA PHE A 141 19.40 -2.47 -15.53
C PHE A 141 20.51 -3.44 -15.12
N TYR A 142 20.79 -4.43 -15.96
CA TYR A 142 21.80 -5.48 -15.74
C TYR A 142 23.20 -4.97 -16.08
N ASP A 143 23.76 -4.12 -15.23
CA ASP A 143 25.10 -3.55 -15.39
C ASP A 143 26.23 -4.58 -15.22
N LEU A 144 25.96 -5.73 -14.60
CA LEU A 144 26.93 -6.82 -14.44
C LEU A 144 26.79 -7.91 -15.51
N GLY A 145 25.71 -7.88 -16.30
CA GLY A 145 25.34 -8.95 -17.23
C GLY A 145 24.41 -9.99 -16.59
N LYS A 146 23.47 -10.50 -17.39
CA LYS A 146 22.49 -11.52 -16.95
C LYS A 146 23.17 -12.84 -16.51
N ASP A 147 24.35 -13.15 -17.05
CA ASP A 147 25.17 -14.31 -16.66
C ASP A 147 25.72 -14.23 -15.22
N LYS A 148 25.63 -13.06 -14.57
CA LYS A 148 26.10 -12.85 -13.19
C LYS A 148 25.01 -12.95 -12.12
N LEU A 149 23.78 -13.27 -12.51
CA LEU A 149 22.66 -13.45 -11.58
C LEU A 149 22.90 -14.61 -10.62
N LYS A 150 22.47 -14.47 -9.36
CA LYS A 150 22.75 -15.46 -8.29
C LYS A 150 22.23 -16.86 -8.61
N PHE A 151 21.01 -16.97 -9.15
CA PHE A 151 20.43 -18.25 -9.58
C PHE A 151 20.82 -18.69 -11.00
N GLY A 152 21.61 -17.89 -11.72
CA GLY A 152 22.18 -18.27 -13.03
C GLY A 152 23.37 -19.23 -12.94
N LYS A 153 23.90 -19.51 -11.74
CA LYS A 153 25.05 -20.40 -11.51
C LYS A 153 24.71 -21.89 -11.40
N ASP A 154 23.43 -22.25 -11.31
CA ASP A 154 22.99 -23.62 -11.07
C ASP A 154 22.33 -24.28 -12.30
N LEU A 155 22.53 -23.71 -13.49
CA LEU A 155 21.98 -24.21 -14.76
C LEU A 155 23.03 -24.65 -15.79
N ASP A 156 24.31 -24.71 -15.39
CA ASP A 156 25.40 -25.32 -16.19
C ASP A 156 25.79 -26.70 -15.65
#